data_AF-A0A8J6HDI0-F1
#
_entry.id   AF-A0A8J6HDI0-F1
#
_cell.length_a   1.000
_cell.length_b   1.000
_cell.length_c   1.000
_cell.angle_alpha   90.00
_cell.angle_beta   90.00
_cell.angle_gamma   90.00
#
_symmetry.space_group_name_H-M   'P 1'
#
loop_
_entity.id
_entity.type
_entity.pdbx_description
1 polymer ?
#
loop_
_entity_poly.entity_id
_entity_poly.type
_entity_poly.pdbx_seq_one_letter_code
_entity_poly.pdbx_strand_id
1 'polypeptide(L)'
;MRLRVSCHSNVCKFLYFVSTLLQFQLYRALCRAAGQYDSEDFSRPLHKCDIYRSKEAGRILTQLMEKGSSLPWKEVLYQATGETRLDGSALREYFRPLEDWLRNENLRTQEYVGWLYDGDYCKQSIETAGLKVYGGFYNAAFTPKPATLTFALTAFCLTVKKFYLT
;
A
#
# COMPACT_ATOMS: atom_id res chain seq x y z
N MET A 1 -12.00 21.35 -1.95
CA MET A 1 -11.38 20.68 -3.12
C MET A 1 -12.33 19.68 -3.75
N ARG A 2 -12.76 19.91 -5.00
CA ARG A 2 -13.61 18.94 -5.75
C ARG A 2 -12.75 18.16 -6.74
N LEU A 3 -12.70 16.84 -6.60
CA LEU A 3 -12.04 15.96 -7.56
C LEU A 3 -12.93 15.78 -8.79
N ARG A 4 -12.41 16.12 -9.97
CA ARG A 4 -13.09 15.85 -11.24
C ARG A 4 -12.72 14.43 -11.68
N VAL A 5 -13.61 13.47 -11.42
CA VAL A 5 -13.47 12.06 -11.82
C VAL A 5 -14.63 11.70 -12.73
N SER A 6 -14.33 11.16 -13.91
CA SER A 6 -15.34 10.60 -14.81
C SER A 6 -15.73 9.21 -14.31
N CYS A 7 -17.02 9.01 -14.07
CA CYS A 7 -17.54 7.74 -13.54
C CYS A 7 -18.64 7.23 -14.45
N HIS A 8 -18.63 5.93 -14.73
CA HIS A 8 -19.57 5.30 -15.67
C HIS A 8 -20.89 4.86 -15.02
N SER A 9 -20.92 4.72 -13.69
CA SER A 9 -22.11 4.34 -12.91
C SER A 9 -22.66 5.52 -12.10
N ASN A 10 -23.92 5.40 -11.65
CA ASN A 10 -24.61 6.41 -10.83
C ASN A 10 -23.88 6.79 -9.53
N VAL A 11 -23.05 5.90 -8.98
CA VAL A 11 -22.21 6.16 -7.81
C VAL A 11 -20.77 5.74 -8.09
N CYS A 12 -19.83 6.64 -7.83
CA CYS A 12 -18.43 6.40 -8.12
C CYS A 12 -17.67 5.83 -6.92
N LYS A 13 -17.48 4.51 -6.90
CA LYS A 13 -16.77 3.79 -5.83
C LYS A 13 -15.33 4.26 -5.63
N PHE A 14 -14.66 4.68 -6.70
CA PHE A 14 -13.29 5.19 -6.67
C PHE A 14 -13.13 6.44 -5.78
N LEU A 15 -14.18 7.25 -5.64
CA LEU A 15 -14.12 8.44 -4.79
C LEU A 15 -13.92 8.11 -3.32
N TYR A 16 -14.45 6.97 -2.85
CA TYR A 16 -14.21 6.53 -1.47
C TYR A 16 -12.75 6.16 -1.25
N PHE A 17 -12.15 5.42 -2.20
CA PHE A 17 -10.74 5.06 -2.14
C PHE A 17 -9.83 6.29 -2.08
N VAL A 18 -10.04 7.26 -2.99
CA VAL A 18 -9.24 8.50 -3.02
C VAL A 18 -9.49 9.35 -1.78
N SER A 19 -10.75 9.43 -1.31
CA SER A 19 -11.10 10.16 -0.09
C SER A 19 -10.36 9.60 1.11
N THR A 20 -10.26 8.28 1.25
CA THR A 20 -9.54 7.66 2.35
C THR A 20 -8.07 8.04 2.34
N LEU A 21 -7.39 7.96 1.18
CA LEU A 21 -5.98 8.36 1.10
C LEU A 21 -5.77 9.84 1.43
N LEU A 22 -6.59 10.72 0.84
CA LEU A 22 -6.51 12.16 1.10
C LEU A 22 -6.83 12.51 2.54
N GLN A 23 -7.74 11.79 3.20
CA GLN A 23 -8.06 12.02 4.61
C GLN A 23 -6.81 11.92 5.48
N PHE A 24 -6.03 10.83 5.38
CA PHE A 24 -4.82 10.65 6.17
C PHE A 24 -3.70 11.61 5.74
N GLN A 25 -3.56 11.86 4.44
CA GLN A 25 -2.57 12.80 3.92
C GLN A 25 -2.79 14.23 4.42
N LEU A 26 -4.03 14.72 4.36
CA LEU A 26 -4.40 16.04 4.88
C LEU A 26 -4.27 16.07 6.41
N TYR A 27 -4.74 15.04 7.11
CA TYR A 27 -4.62 14.97 8.56
C TYR A 27 -3.14 15.04 9.01
N ARG A 28 -2.23 14.32 8.34
CA ARG A 28 -0.78 14.42 8.58
C ARG A 28 -0.26 15.85 8.41
N ALA A 29 -0.62 16.53 7.33
CA ALA A 29 -0.20 17.92 7.10
C ALA A 29 -0.74 18.88 8.18
N LEU A 30 -2.01 18.73 8.56
CA LEU A 30 -2.63 19.52 9.62
C LEU A 30 -1.96 19.27 10.99
N CYS A 31 -1.63 18.02 11.30
CA CYS A 31 -0.95 17.64 12.54
C CYS A 31 0.49 18.17 12.61
N ARG A 32 1.22 18.18 11.48
CA ARG A 32 2.52 18.84 11.39
C ARG A 32 2.40 20.35 11.62
N ALA A 33 1.40 20.99 11.01
CA ALA A 33 1.17 22.43 11.15
C ALA A 33 0.71 22.83 12.55
N ALA A 34 -0.09 21.99 13.22
CA ALA A 34 -0.45 22.14 14.63
C ALA A 34 0.74 21.88 15.57
N GLY A 35 1.89 21.47 15.01
CA GLY A 35 3.07 21.09 15.76
C GLY A 35 2.77 19.96 16.72
N GLN A 36 1.86 19.04 16.38
CA GLN A 36 1.33 17.92 17.18
C GLN A 36 1.98 16.57 16.84
N TYR A 37 2.65 16.48 15.70
CA TYR A 37 3.25 15.26 15.18
C TYR A 37 4.54 15.58 14.42
N ASP A 38 5.52 14.70 14.58
CA ASP A 38 6.79 14.68 13.84
C ASP A 38 7.09 13.23 13.45
N SER A 39 7.65 13.01 12.27
CA SER A 39 8.02 11.68 11.77
C SER A 39 9.19 11.06 12.54
N GLU A 40 10.04 11.88 13.16
CA GLU A 40 11.21 11.41 13.91
C GLU A 40 10.93 11.21 15.42
N ASP A 41 9.83 11.76 15.93
CA ASP A 41 9.47 11.70 17.34
C ASP A 41 8.42 10.61 17.64
N PHE A 42 8.87 9.51 18.24
CA PHE A 42 7.99 8.42 18.67
C PHE A 42 7.03 8.77 19.81
N SER A 43 7.29 9.85 20.57
CA SER A 43 6.40 10.28 21.65
C SER A 43 5.12 10.93 21.12
N ARG A 44 5.11 11.32 19.83
CA ARG A 44 4.03 12.08 19.18
C ARG A 44 3.50 11.39 17.94
N PRO A 45 2.91 10.19 18.07
CA PRO A 45 2.47 9.43 16.93
C PRO A 45 1.23 10.07 16.27
N LEU A 46 1.09 9.90 14.96
CA LEU A 46 0.05 10.54 14.17
C LEU A 46 -1.38 10.21 14.67
N HIS A 47 -1.63 8.99 15.17
CA HIS A 47 -2.95 8.58 15.67
C HIS A 47 -3.38 9.25 17.00
N LYS A 48 -2.47 9.95 17.69
CA LYS A 48 -2.79 10.72 18.91
C LYS A 48 -2.93 12.23 18.67
N CYS A 49 -2.72 12.67 17.43
CA CYS A 49 -2.77 14.09 17.10
C CYS A 49 -4.16 14.70 17.35
N ASP A 50 -4.17 15.88 17.96
CA ASP A 50 -5.35 16.72 18.06
C ASP A 50 -5.09 18.07 17.37
N ILE A 51 -5.95 18.41 16.40
CA ILE A 51 -5.87 19.69 15.65
C ILE A 51 -6.71 20.79 16.30
N TYR A 52 -7.37 20.51 17.44
CA TYR A 52 -8.23 21.45 18.14
C TYR A 52 -7.47 22.74 18.50
N ARG A 53 -8.11 23.89 18.24
CA ARG A 53 -7.59 25.25 18.48
C ARG A 53 -6.27 25.61 17.76
N SER A 54 -5.79 24.82 16.80
CA SER A 54 -4.66 25.24 15.95
C SER A 54 -5.13 26.19 14.84
N LYS A 55 -4.64 27.43 14.87
CA LYS A 55 -4.88 28.42 13.81
C LYS A 55 -4.12 28.06 12.54
N GLU A 56 -2.94 27.47 12.70
CA GLU A 56 -2.01 27.07 11.65
C GLU A 56 -2.62 25.95 10.80
N ALA A 57 -3.19 24.92 11.45
CA ALA A 57 -3.95 23.88 10.77
C ALA A 57 -5.21 24.44 10.09
N GLY A 58 -5.93 25.34 10.78
CA GLY A 58 -7.08 26.04 10.20
C GLY A 58 -6.74 26.77 8.89
N ARG A 59 -5.59 27.46 8.83
CA ARG A 59 -5.13 28.17 7.63
C ARG A 59 -4.96 27.24 6.43
N ILE A 60 -4.38 26.05 6.63
CA ILE A 60 -4.22 25.04 5.57
C ILE A 60 -5.58 24.57 5.08
N LEU A 61 -6.51 24.29 6.00
CA LEU A 61 -7.86 23.85 5.63
C LEU A 61 -8.63 24.94 4.86
N THR A 62 -8.54 26.19 5.30
CA THR A 62 -9.13 27.33 4.58
C THR A 62 -8.59 27.43 3.16
N GLN A 63 -7.27 27.34 2.97
CA GLN A 63 -6.64 27.37 1.64
C GLN A 63 -7.12 26.23 0.71
N LEU A 64 -7.36 25.04 1.25
CA LEU A 64 -7.92 23.91 0.48
C LEU A 64 -9.39 24.10 0.09
N MET A 65 -10.17 24.69 1.00
CA MET A 65 -11.62 24.82 0.83
C MET A 65 -11.99 26.03 -0.04
N GLU A 66 -11.27 27.15 0.08
CA GLU A 66 -11.54 28.38 -0.67
C GLU A 66 -11.44 28.20 -2.19
N LYS A 67 -10.51 27.34 -2.67
CA LYS A 67 -10.32 27.13 -4.12
C LYS A 67 -11.43 26.30 -4.75
N GLY A 68 -12.14 25.48 -3.97
CA GLY A 68 -13.26 24.67 -4.46
C GLY A 68 -12.89 23.77 -5.64
N SER A 69 -13.44 24.08 -6.82
CA SER A 69 -13.19 23.42 -8.11
C SER A 69 -12.57 24.36 -9.16
N SER A 70 -12.08 25.53 -8.76
CA SER A 70 -11.53 26.54 -9.66
C SER A 70 -10.17 26.14 -10.24
N LEU A 71 -9.35 25.44 -9.44
CA LEU A 71 -8.01 24.98 -9.81
C LEU A 71 -7.94 23.45 -9.86
N PRO A 72 -7.00 22.88 -10.65
CA PRO A 72 -6.69 21.46 -10.62
C PRO A 72 -6.34 21.00 -9.20
N TRP A 73 -6.87 19.85 -8.82
CA TRP A 73 -6.78 19.34 -7.46
C TRP A 73 -5.33 19.19 -6.96
N LYS A 74 -4.39 18.80 -7.83
CA LYS A 74 -2.97 18.65 -7.48
C LYS A 74 -2.32 19.99 -7.09
N GLU A 75 -2.69 21.06 -7.76
CA GLU A 75 -2.17 22.40 -7.47
C GLU A 75 -2.70 22.91 -6.13
N VAL A 76 -4.00 22.70 -5.88
CA VAL A 76 -4.64 23.05 -4.60
C VAL A 76 -3.99 22.27 -3.45
N LEU A 77 -3.73 20.97 -3.63
CA LEU A 77 -3.07 20.13 -2.64
C LEU A 77 -1.63 20.59 -2.37
N TYR A 78 -0.88 20.92 -3.43
CA TYR A 78 0.49 21.40 -3.31
C TYR A 78 0.58 22.73 -2.58
N GLN A 79 -0.30 23.69 -2.92
CA GLN A 79 -0.33 25.00 -2.26
C GLN A 79 -0.60 24.90 -0.76
N ALA A 80 -1.40 23.92 -0.33
CA ALA A 80 -1.79 23.77 1.06
C ALA A 80 -0.83 22.88 1.88
N THR A 81 -0.30 21.81 1.29
CA THR A 81 0.45 20.76 2.01
C THR A 81 1.88 20.57 1.53
N GLY A 82 2.26 21.16 0.39
CA GLY A 82 3.54 20.91 -0.28
C GLY A 82 3.61 19.60 -1.07
N GLU A 83 2.54 18.79 -1.06
CA GLU A 83 2.49 17.49 -1.74
C GLU A 83 1.64 17.57 -3.03
N THR A 84 2.09 16.90 -4.11
CA THR A 84 1.40 16.93 -5.43
C THR A 84 0.70 15.62 -5.79
N ARG A 85 1.05 14.52 -5.11
CA ARG A 85 0.59 13.17 -5.43
C ARG A 85 -0.21 12.61 -4.27
N LEU A 86 -1.06 11.62 -4.57
CA LEU A 86 -1.69 10.81 -3.54
C LEU A 86 -0.62 9.94 -2.89
N ASP A 87 -0.51 10.04 -1.57
CA ASP A 87 0.51 9.35 -0.78
C ASP A 87 -0.14 8.40 0.23
N GLY A 88 0.10 7.10 0.07
CA GLY A 88 -0.36 6.07 1.01
C GLY A 88 0.50 5.96 2.26
N SER A 89 1.64 6.64 2.33
CA SER A 89 2.53 6.57 3.49
C SER A 89 1.87 7.16 4.75
N ALA A 90 1.06 8.20 4.61
CA ALA A 90 0.33 8.80 5.73
C ALA A 90 -0.68 7.83 6.39
N LEU A 91 -1.37 7.03 5.57
CA LEU A 91 -2.25 5.96 6.05
C LEU A 91 -1.45 4.91 6.83
N ARG A 92 -0.35 4.43 6.24
CA ARG A 92 0.50 3.41 6.89
C ARG A 92 1.12 3.92 8.19
N GLU A 93 1.54 5.18 8.21
CA GLU A 93 2.10 5.82 9.39
C GLU A 93 1.10 5.94 10.54
N TYR A 94 -0.15 6.29 10.24
CA TYR A 94 -1.22 6.28 11.24
C TYR A 94 -1.39 4.90 11.89
N PHE A 95 -1.36 3.84 11.09
CA PHE A 95 -1.53 2.45 11.54
C PHE A 95 -0.23 1.73 11.94
N ARG A 96 0.93 2.39 11.92
CA ARG A 96 2.24 1.76 12.18
C ARG A 96 2.27 0.99 13.51
N PRO A 97 1.80 1.52 14.66
CA PRO A 97 1.83 0.78 15.91
C PRO A 97 0.99 -0.50 15.88
N LEU A 98 -0.13 -0.50 15.14
CA LEU A 98 -0.95 -1.68 14.95
C LEU A 98 -0.26 -2.69 14.02
N GLU A 99 0.38 -2.22 12.94
CA GLU A 99 1.17 -3.06 12.04
C GLU A 99 2.29 -3.79 12.81
N ASP A 100 3.01 -3.08 13.66
CA ASP A 100 4.10 -3.63 14.46
C ASP A 100 3.59 -4.65 15.48
N TRP A 101 2.46 -4.36 16.14
CA TRP A 101 1.81 -5.30 17.06
C TRP A 101 1.35 -6.57 16.34
N LEU A 102 0.66 -6.44 15.20
CA LEU A 102 0.17 -7.58 14.42
C LEU A 102 1.31 -8.46 13.92
N ARG A 103 2.43 -7.86 13.52
CA ARG A 103 3.63 -8.60 13.09
C ARG A 103 4.19 -9.46 14.23
N ASN A 104 4.31 -8.89 15.43
CA ASN A 104 4.81 -9.60 16.59
C ASN A 104 3.85 -10.71 17.02
N GLU A 105 2.55 -10.44 16.97
CA GLU A 105 1.53 -11.42 17.34
C GLU A 105 1.49 -12.61 16.38
N ASN A 106 1.54 -12.37 15.06
CA ASN A 106 1.59 -13.43 14.07
C ASN A 106 2.83 -14.33 14.23
N LEU A 107 3.98 -13.74 14.60
CA LEU A 107 5.20 -14.51 14.91
C LEU A 107 5.05 -15.33 16.19
N ARG A 108 4.37 -14.79 17.21
CA ARG A 108 4.12 -15.45 18.49
C ARG A 108 3.17 -16.63 18.34
N THR A 109 2.14 -16.51 17.51
CA THR A 109 1.12 -17.55 17.27
C THR A 109 1.48 -18.50 16.12
N GLN A 110 2.54 -18.19 15.36
CA GLN A 110 2.97 -18.94 14.17
C GLN A 110 1.90 -19.00 13.07
N GLU A 111 1.11 -17.94 12.92
CA GLU A 111 0.06 -17.83 11.90
C GLU A 111 0.66 -17.58 10.51
N TYR A 112 0.02 -18.15 9.49
CA TYR A 112 0.43 -17.95 8.09
C TYR A 112 -0.05 -16.58 7.59
N VAL A 113 0.89 -15.71 7.18
CA VAL A 113 0.57 -14.38 6.63
C VAL A 113 0.37 -14.47 5.12
N GLY A 114 -0.89 -14.35 4.69
CA GLY A 114 -1.28 -14.34 3.28
C GLY A 114 -2.56 -15.14 3.06
N TRP A 115 -2.91 -15.36 1.81
CA TRP A 115 -4.05 -16.18 1.41
C TRP A 115 -3.60 -17.19 0.37
N LEU A 116 -4.01 -18.45 0.55
CA LEU A 116 -3.87 -19.45 -0.49
C LEU A 116 -5.01 -19.24 -1.49
N TYR A 117 -4.67 -18.93 -2.74
CA TYR A 117 -5.67 -18.84 -3.80
C TYR A 117 -5.91 -20.24 -4.36
N ASP A 118 -7.07 -20.82 -4.04
CA ASP A 118 -7.45 -22.17 -4.49
C ASP A 118 -8.05 -22.18 -5.90
N GLY A 119 -8.34 -21.02 -6.51
CA GLY A 119 -8.71 -20.89 -7.92
C GLY A 119 -9.98 -21.61 -8.42
N ASP A 120 -10.61 -22.45 -7.60
CA ASP A 120 -11.56 -23.47 -8.06
C ASP A 120 -13.03 -23.07 -7.93
N TYR A 121 -13.35 -21.88 -7.44
CA TYR A 121 -14.75 -21.44 -7.26
C TYR A 121 -15.58 -21.43 -8.57
N CYS A 122 -14.93 -21.36 -9.73
CA CYS A 122 -15.61 -21.44 -11.04
C CYS A 122 -15.30 -22.75 -11.79
N LYS A 123 -14.38 -23.59 -11.31
CA LYS A 123 -13.92 -24.77 -12.07
C LYS A 123 -15.03 -25.78 -12.27
N GLN A 124 -15.85 -26.02 -11.24
CA GLN A 124 -16.97 -26.96 -11.35
C GLN A 124 -18.03 -26.46 -12.35
N SER A 125 -18.25 -25.15 -12.44
CA SER A 125 -19.16 -24.54 -13.42
C SER A 125 -18.60 -24.56 -14.85
N ILE A 126 -17.28 -24.44 -15.01
CA ILE A 126 -16.61 -24.41 -16.31
C ILE A 126 -16.39 -25.83 -16.88
N GLU A 127 -16.08 -26.80 -16.02
CA GLU A 127 -16.02 -28.23 -16.38
C GLU A 127 -17.40 -28.74 -16.83
N THR A 128 -18.48 -28.33 -16.14
CA THR A 128 -19.87 -28.64 -16.53
C THR A 128 -20.25 -28.01 -17.87
N ALA A 129 -19.65 -26.87 -18.22
CA ALA A 129 -19.85 -26.19 -19.51
C ALA A 129 -18.91 -26.71 -20.63
N GLY A 130 -18.06 -27.71 -20.36
CA GLY A 130 -17.14 -28.29 -21.34
C GLY A 130 -16.01 -27.36 -21.81
N LEU A 131 -15.74 -26.28 -21.06
CA LEU A 131 -14.71 -25.30 -21.38
C LEU A 131 -13.42 -25.65 -20.62
N LYS A 132 -12.25 -25.49 -21.25
CA LYS A 132 -10.95 -25.70 -20.59
C LYS A 132 -10.46 -24.39 -19.97
N VAL A 133 -10.28 -24.35 -18.65
CA VAL A 133 -9.64 -23.22 -17.96
C VAL A 133 -8.13 -23.39 -18.02
N TYR A 134 -7.45 -22.50 -18.76
CA TYR A 134 -6.01 -22.32 -18.63
C TYR A 134 -5.76 -21.08 -17.76
N GLY A 135 -5.52 -21.27 -16.46
CA GLY A 135 -5.23 -20.17 -15.55
C GLY A 135 -5.07 -20.61 -14.10
N GLY A 136 -3.85 -21.02 -13.72
CA GLY A 136 -3.56 -21.50 -12.36
C GLY A 136 -2.12 -21.25 -11.90
N PHE A 137 -1.45 -20.19 -12.38
CA PHE A 137 -0.03 -19.95 -12.08
C PHE A 137 0.24 -18.93 -10.95
N TYR A 138 -0.73 -18.62 -10.08
CA TYR A 138 -0.53 -17.58 -9.06
C TYR A 138 0.17 -18.04 -7.77
N ASN A 139 0.55 -19.31 -7.64
CA ASN A 139 1.32 -19.81 -6.50
C ASN A 139 2.42 -20.82 -6.89
N ALA A 140 3.05 -20.65 -8.06
CA ALA A 140 4.32 -21.32 -8.31
C ALA A 140 5.43 -20.57 -7.56
N ALA A 141 5.44 -20.69 -6.22
CA ALA A 141 6.67 -20.48 -5.49
C ALA A 141 7.69 -21.46 -6.07
N PHE A 142 8.72 -20.92 -6.73
CA PHE A 142 9.85 -21.69 -7.20
C PHE A 142 10.56 -22.24 -5.97
N THR A 143 10.07 -23.35 -5.41
CA THR A 143 10.80 -24.10 -4.41
C THR A 143 11.90 -24.83 -5.17
N PRO A 144 13.18 -24.47 -4.99
CA PRO A 144 14.25 -25.21 -5.64
C PRO A 144 14.20 -26.65 -5.09
N LYS A 145 13.76 -27.58 -5.94
CA LYS A 145 13.84 -29.00 -5.63
C LYS A 145 15.32 -29.35 -5.41
N PRO A 146 15.68 -30.19 -4.44
CA PRO A 146 17.08 -30.48 -4.10
C PRO A 146 17.93 -30.94 -5.30
N ALA A 147 17.31 -31.52 -6.33
CA ALA A 147 17.96 -31.88 -7.59
C ALA A 147 18.56 -30.69 -8.38
N THR A 148 17.97 -29.49 -8.33
CA THR A 148 18.54 -28.32 -9.04
C THR A 148 19.80 -27.79 -8.36
N LEU A 149 19.91 -27.91 -7.03
CA LEU A 149 21.12 -27.60 -6.26
C LEU A 149 22.27 -28.56 -6.58
N THR A 150 21.98 -29.86 -6.72
CA THR A 150 23.00 -30.85 -7.08
C THR A 150 23.52 -30.63 -8.50
N PHE A 151 22.66 -30.27 -9.46
CA PHE A 151 23.09 -29.95 -10.83
C PHE A 151 23.93 -28.67 -10.91
N ALA A 152 23.60 -27.65 -10.12
CA ALA A 152 24.39 -26.42 -10.07
C ALA A 152 25.79 -26.65 -9.46
N LEU A 153 25.88 -27.45 -8.39
CA LEU A 153 27.16 -27.80 -7.77
C LEU A 153 28.03 -28.67 -8.67
N THR A 154 27.47 -29.64 -9.40
CA THR A 154 28.25 -30.47 -10.33
C THR A 154 28.70 -29.68 -11.55
N ALA A 155 27.87 -28.79 -12.09
CA ALA A 155 28.25 -27.89 -13.17
C ALA A 155 29.38 -26.94 -12.77
N PHE A 156 29.30 -26.34 -11.57
CA PHE A 156 30.38 -25.51 -11.03
C PHE A 156 31.67 -26.31 -10.80
N CYS A 157 31.56 -27.54 -10.32
CA CYS A 157 32.73 -28.39 -10.11
C CYS A 157 33.38 -28.77 -11.45
N LEU A 158 32.60 -29.04 -12.49
CA LEU A 158 33.11 -29.35 -13.84
C LEU A 158 33.76 -28.15 -14.52
N THR A 159 33.22 -26.93 -14.34
CA THR A 159 33.84 -25.71 -14.90
C THR A 159 35.14 -25.37 -14.19
N VAL A 160 35.20 -25.50 -12.86
CA VAL A 160 36.45 -25.35 -12.10
C VAL A 160 37.48 -26.39 -12.50
N LYS A 161 37.07 -27.65 -12.68
CA LYS A 161 37.98 -28.72 -13.15
C LYS A 161 38.54 -28.44 -14.55
N LYS A 162 37.71 -27.88 -15.44
CA LYS A 162 38.13 -27.48 -16.80
C LYS A 162 39.10 -26.29 -16.77
N PHE A 163 38.92 -25.36 -15.84
CA PHE A 163 39.81 -24.20 -15.67
C PHE A 163 41.17 -24.57 -15.07
N TYR A 164 41.24 -25.62 -14.24
CA TYR A 164 42.49 -26.11 -13.64
C TYR A 164 43.26 -27.14 -14.49
N LEU A 165 42.63 -27.68 -15.55
CA LEU A 165 43.23 -28.63 -16.51
C LEU A 165 43.64 -27.96 -17.83
N THR A 166 43.69 -26.63 -17.86
CA THR A 166 44.32 -25.83 -18.92
C THR A 166 45.50 -25.08 -18.31
#